data_AF-A0A814RB40-F1
#
_entry.id   AF-A0A814RB40-F1
#
_cell.length_a   1.000
_cell.length_b   1.000
_cell.length_c   1.000
_cell.angle_alpha   90.00
_cell.angle_beta   90.00
_cell.angle_gamma   90.00
#
_symmetry.space_group_name_H-M   'P 1'
#
loop_
_entity.id
_entity.type
_entity.pdbx_description
1 polymer ?
#
loop_
_entity_poly.entity_id
_entity_poly.type
_entity_poly.pdbx_seq_one_letter_code
_entity_poly.pdbx_strand_id
1 'polypeptide(L)'
;MNDAEINNVTNSIDKQDTVNDLSKLTSSTNNQSSHTRPPLLRQNTINYKRTPSDADVIKLPVPSGEPPINVEDDETVLGVSAYSILRYMYMALIVYSFLIAYITQCSWYTMLVFYFVEYILFYLWHWQAHHRIWWIPFNEGCYKKHKEHHWEIYPPKNFYGILKHPTDQTNRNTNSTDQLPISTWDYMRHKTWISDHEGLLILLTFIQLVSARLIFHCSYSTIVCALLGFMVMGFIGNWLHHAYHVEDHWLERYKWFHELRALHYIHHLGTAKHNYGVLNMTLDRFLGSFTFTGTKNNKKH
;
A
#
# COMPACT_ATOMS: atom_id res chain seq x y z
N MET A 1 -44.17 -32.40 -33.13
CA MET A 1 -43.50 -33.22 -34.17
C MET A 1 -42.02 -33.18 -33.83
N ASN A 2 -41.62 -34.25 -33.14
CA ASN A 2 -40.28 -34.74 -32.78
C ASN A 2 -39.36 -33.87 -31.91
N ASP A 3 -39.44 -34.16 -30.62
CA ASP A 3 -38.36 -34.12 -29.64
C ASP A 3 -37.23 -35.09 -30.04
N ALA A 4 -35.98 -34.70 -29.78
CA ALA A 4 -34.84 -35.61 -29.81
C ALA A 4 -33.90 -35.33 -28.62
N GLU A 5 -34.08 -36.21 -27.65
CA GLU A 5 -33.34 -36.46 -26.42
C GLU A 5 -31.97 -37.08 -26.75
N ILE A 6 -30.88 -36.57 -26.17
CA ILE A 6 -29.57 -37.26 -26.18
C ILE A 6 -29.10 -37.39 -24.75
N ASN A 7 -29.24 -38.62 -24.24
CA ASN A 7 -28.61 -39.15 -23.04
C ASN A 7 -27.19 -39.66 -23.40
N ASN A 8 -26.20 -39.38 -22.55
CA ASN A 8 -24.95 -40.15 -22.43
C ASN A 8 -24.46 -40.00 -20.99
N VAL A 9 -24.75 -40.96 -20.12
CA VAL A 9 -23.98 -42.18 -19.83
C VAL A 9 -22.65 -41.90 -19.12
N THR A 10 -22.70 -42.34 -17.87
CA THR A 10 -21.72 -42.50 -16.80
C THR A 10 -20.39 -43.14 -17.18
N ASN A 11 -19.30 -42.67 -16.55
CA ASN A 11 -18.13 -43.50 -16.24
C ASN A 11 -17.65 -43.18 -14.81
N SER A 12 -17.95 -44.09 -13.89
CA SER A 12 -17.35 -44.19 -12.56
C SER A 12 -15.99 -44.89 -12.69
N ILE A 13 -14.92 -44.23 -12.27
CA ILE A 13 -13.60 -44.87 -12.12
C ILE A 13 -13.37 -45.06 -10.63
N ASP A 14 -13.49 -46.32 -10.20
CA ASP A 14 -12.96 -46.84 -8.95
C ASP A 14 -11.44 -46.63 -8.91
N LYS A 15 -10.94 -46.02 -7.83
CA LYS A 15 -9.54 -46.12 -7.44
C LYS A 15 -9.46 -46.99 -6.20
N GLN A 16 -8.90 -48.18 -6.42
CA GLN A 16 -8.51 -49.14 -5.39
C GLN A 16 -7.45 -48.54 -4.46
N ASP A 17 -7.72 -48.70 -3.17
CA ASP A 17 -6.77 -48.59 -2.08
C ASP A 17 -5.74 -49.71 -2.14
N THR A 18 -4.46 -49.37 -2.09
CA THR A 18 -3.37 -50.23 -1.63
C THR A 18 -2.12 -49.38 -1.55
N VAL A 19 -1.54 -49.20 -0.36
CA VAL A 19 -0.10 -49.34 -0.07
C VAL A 19 0.09 -49.31 1.46
N ASN A 20 0.34 -50.51 1.99
CA ASN A 20 1.37 -50.92 2.96
C ASN A 20 1.65 -50.06 4.22
N ASP A 21 1.28 -50.69 5.34
CA ASP A 21 2.06 -50.82 6.56
C ASP A 21 3.58 -50.86 6.33
N LEU A 22 4.30 -49.90 6.90
CA LEU A 22 5.71 -50.05 7.25
C LEU A 22 5.94 -49.49 8.66
N SER A 23 5.52 -50.27 9.65
CA SER A 23 5.98 -50.13 11.03
C SER A 23 7.33 -50.85 11.16
N LYS A 24 8.39 -50.12 11.50
CA LYS A 24 9.43 -50.47 12.50
C LYS A 24 10.79 -49.81 12.24
N LEU A 25 11.38 -49.39 13.36
CA LEU A 25 12.79 -49.14 13.62
C LEU A 25 13.44 -47.93 12.93
N THR A 26 13.59 -46.85 13.69
CA THR A 26 14.92 -46.32 14.04
C THR A 26 14.82 -45.51 15.32
N SER A 27 15.42 -46.08 16.36
CA SER A 27 15.78 -45.43 17.61
C SER A 27 16.99 -44.53 17.43
N SER A 28 17.04 -43.49 18.27
CA SER A 28 18.24 -42.93 18.91
C SER A 28 18.73 -41.57 18.40
N THR A 29 19.03 -40.75 19.40
CA THR A 29 19.89 -39.55 19.43
C THR A 29 19.41 -38.30 18.69
N ASN A 30 18.66 -37.46 19.40
CA ASN A 30 18.78 -36.00 19.23
C ASN A 30 18.91 -35.32 20.59
N ASN A 31 20.14 -34.88 20.88
CA ASN A 31 20.46 -33.91 21.91
C ASN A 31 19.82 -32.57 21.54
N GLN A 32 18.66 -32.28 22.12
CA GLN A 32 18.10 -30.93 22.12
C GLN A 32 18.92 -30.06 23.10
N SER A 33 19.94 -29.39 22.57
CA SER A 33 20.47 -28.17 23.15
C SER A 33 19.37 -27.11 23.10
N SER A 34 18.67 -26.91 24.21
CA SER A 34 17.71 -25.84 24.41
C SER A 34 18.46 -24.50 24.46
N HIS A 35 18.80 -23.96 23.29
CA HIS A 35 18.95 -22.53 23.14
C HIS A 35 17.55 -21.91 23.23
N THR A 36 17.13 -21.70 24.47
CA THR A 36 16.13 -20.69 24.85
C THR A 36 16.61 -19.37 24.26
N ARG A 37 16.16 -19.05 23.05
CA ARG A 37 16.10 -17.66 22.63
C ARG A 37 15.34 -16.95 23.75
N PRO A 38 15.87 -15.83 24.28
CA PRO A 38 15.10 -15.04 25.22
C PRO A 38 13.74 -14.80 24.56
N PRO A 39 12.61 -14.96 25.29
CA PRO A 39 11.33 -14.60 24.75
C PRO A 39 11.50 -13.20 24.18
N LEU A 40 11.23 -13.06 22.87
CA LEU A 40 10.94 -11.75 22.31
C LEU A 40 9.80 -11.26 23.19
N LEU A 41 10.15 -10.42 24.16
CA LEU A 41 9.21 -9.72 25.00
C LEU A 41 8.28 -9.11 23.98
N ARG A 42 7.07 -9.66 23.91
CA ARG A 42 5.92 -9.01 23.32
C ARG A 42 5.99 -7.64 23.98
N GLN A 43 6.45 -6.63 23.26
CA GLN A 43 6.52 -5.27 23.77
C GLN A 43 5.06 -4.97 24.05
N ASN A 44 4.69 -5.15 25.31
CA ASN A 44 3.40 -4.77 25.83
C ASN A 44 3.22 -3.35 25.34
N THR A 45 2.13 -3.15 24.59
CA THR A 45 1.49 -1.88 24.29
C THR A 45 2.12 -0.76 25.12
N ILE A 46 3.00 0.02 24.49
CA ILE A 46 3.73 1.08 25.16
C ILE A 46 2.68 2.00 25.77
N ASN A 47 2.58 1.98 27.09
CA ASN A 47 1.59 2.75 27.84
C ASN A 47 2.14 4.16 28.01
N TYR A 48 1.86 5.01 27.03
CA TYR A 48 2.29 6.40 26.98
C TYR A 48 1.59 7.23 28.06
N LYS A 49 2.37 7.83 28.96
CA LYS A 49 1.89 8.74 30.00
C LYS A 49 2.17 10.18 29.57
N ARG A 50 1.12 10.91 29.17
CA ARG A 50 1.17 12.30 28.67
C ARG A 50 1.66 13.29 29.75
N THR A 51 2.51 14.25 29.40
CA THR A 51 2.65 15.52 30.14
C THR A 51 2.22 16.70 29.26
N PRO A 52 1.66 17.78 29.84
CA PRO A 52 0.97 18.82 29.10
C PRO A 52 1.85 20.06 28.92
N SER A 53 2.68 20.07 27.88
CA SER A 53 3.22 21.32 27.33
C SER A 53 3.71 21.06 25.92
N ASP A 54 3.12 21.79 24.97
CA ASP A 54 3.65 22.04 23.63
C ASP A 54 3.51 20.93 22.58
N ALA A 55 2.38 20.96 21.86
CA ALA A 55 2.34 20.92 20.39
C ALA A 55 0.88 20.94 19.90
N ASP A 56 0.61 21.66 18.82
CA ASP A 56 -0.61 21.60 18.01
C ASP A 56 -0.73 20.22 17.32
N VAL A 57 -0.87 19.16 18.12
CA VAL A 57 -1.01 17.79 17.66
C VAL A 57 -2.38 17.64 17.03
N ILE A 58 -2.41 17.23 15.76
CA ILE A 58 -3.60 16.75 15.07
C ILE A 58 -4.21 15.63 15.92
N LYS A 59 -5.25 15.95 16.68
CA LYS A 59 -6.03 14.96 17.42
C LYS A 59 -6.79 14.14 16.39
N LEU A 60 -6.22 13.02 15.96
CA LEU A 60 -6.96 12.05 15.16
C LEU A 60 -8.20 11.65 15.96
N PRO A 61 -9.41 11.69 15.35
CA PRO A 61 -10.61 11.24 16.02
C PRO A 61 -10.50 9.74 16.23
N VAL A 62 -10.08 9.36 17.44
CA VAL A 62 -10.08 7.97 17.86
C VAL A 62 -11.55 7.51 17.93
N PRO A 63 -11.89 6.31 17.40
CA PRO A 63 -13.22 5.73 17.58
C PRO A 63 -13.62 5.79 19.06
N SER A 64 -14.87 6.17 19.33
CA SER A 64 -15.36 6.49 20.67
C SER A 64 -15.09 5.35 21.66
N GLY A 65 -14.17 5.58 22.59
CA GLY A 65 -13.82 4.64 23.66
C GLY A 65 -12.33 4.33 23.77
N GLU A 66 -11.54 4.60 22.73
CA GLU A 66 -10.09 4.36 22.76
C GLU A 66 -9.33 5.63 23.19
N PRO A 67 -8.29 5.49 24.02
CA PRO A 67 -7.49 6.62 24.46
C PRO A 67 -6.75 7.27 23.29
N PRO A 68 -6.55 8.61 23.30
CA PRO A 68 -5.78 9.31 22.28
C PRO A 68 -4.37 8.71 22.15
N ILE A 69 -3.99 8.32 20.93
CA ILE A 69 -2.63 7.91 20.60
C ILE A 69 -1.70 9.10 20.88
N ASN A 70 -0.84 8.98 21.89
CA ASN A 70 0.19 9.96 22.19
C ASN A 70 1.46 9.56 21.45
N VAL A 71 1.91 10.40 20.52
CA VAL A 71 3.22 10.29 19.88
C VAL A 71 4.22 10.95 20.83
N GLU A 72 5.15 10.19 21.41
CA GLU A 72 6.30 10.78 22.11
C GLU A 72 7.24 11.39 21.08
N ASP A 73 7.58 12.67 21.27
CA ASP A 73 8.69 13.29 20.57
C ASP A 73 9.98 12.71 21.13
N ASP A 74 10.39 11.57 20.57
CA ASP A 74 11.69 10.98 20.86
C ASP A 74 12.76 11.83 20.18
N GLU A 75 13.26 12.85 20.89
CA GLU A 75 14.38 13.68 20.43
C GLU A 75 15.64 12.86 20.12
N THR A 76 15.71 11.60 20.57
CA THR A 76 16.86 10.71 20.36
C THR A 76 16.78 9.89 19.08
N VAL A 77 15.60 9.71 18.49
CA VAL A 77 15.40 9.01 17.22
C VAL A 77 15.09 10.03 16.15
N LEU A 78 16.16 10.60 15.54
CA LEU A 78 16.16 11.47 14.34
C LEU A 78 14.75 11.98 14.00
N GLY A 79 14.31 13.10 14.61
CA GLY A 79 12.97 13.70 14.50
C GLY A 79 12.57 14.13 13.08
N VAL A 80 12.59 13.18 12.15
CA VAL A 80 12.33 13.32 10.73
C VAL A 80 10.82 13.30 10.57
N SER A 81 10.26 14.47 10.31
CA SER A 81 8.86 14.65 9.91
C SER A 81 8.60 14.16 8.48
N ALA A 82 7.35 14.01 8.08
CA ALA A 82 6.95 13.73 6.70
C ALA A 82 7.55 14.74 5.72
N TYR A 83 7.64 16.01 6.13
CA TYR A 83 8.31 17.05 5.37
C TYR A 83 9.81 16.79 5.19
N SER A 84 10.47 16.20 6.19
CA SER A 84 11.89 15.83 6.11
C SER A 84 12.10 14.66 5.14
N ILE A 85 11.24 13.64 5.16
CA ILE A 85 11.25 12.56 4.14
C ILE A 85 11.06 13.13 2.74
N LEU A 86 10.14 14.09 2.57
CA LEU A 86 9.94 14.74 1.28
C LEU A 86 11.21 15.45 0.78
N ARG A 87 11.95 16.13 1.68
CA ARG A 87 13.26 16.71 1.33
C ARG A 87 14.27 15.65 0.91
N TYR A 88 14.36 14.53 1.63
CA TYR A 88 15.27 13.43 1.26
C TYR A 88 14.92 12.82 -0.09
N MET A 89 13.63 12.63 -0.37
CA MET A 89 13.16 12.17 -1.68
C MET A 89 13.58 13.13 -2.80
N TYR A 90 13.39 14.44 -2.62
CA TYR A 90 13.83 15.43 -3.62
C TYR A 90 15.36 15.49 -3.77
N MET A 91 16.13 15.36 -2.68
CA MET A 91 17.59 15.27 -2.75
C MET A 91 18.04 14.03 -3.53
N ALA A 92 17.44 12.87 -3.25
CA ALA A 92 17.71 11.64 -3.99
C ALA A 92 17.37 11.80 -5.49
N LEU A 93 16.24 12.46 -5.79
CA LEU A 93 15.84 12.73 -7.16
C LEU A 93 16.81 13.68 -7.88
N ILE A 94 17.32 14.72 -7.21
CA ILE A 94 18.33 15.62 -7.79
C ILE A 94 19.62 14.85 -8.11
N VAL A 95 20.12 14.04 -7.17
CA VAL A 95 21.31 13.21 -7.38
C VAL A 95 21.10 12.24 -8.54
N TYR A 96 19.94 11.57 -8.58
CA TYR A 96 19.56 10.69 -9.68
C TYR A 96 19.54 11.45 -11.02
N SER A 97 19.01 12.67 -11.03
CA SER A 97 18.92 13.49 -12.25
C SER A 97 20.30 13.87 -12.79
N PHE A 98 21.25 14.25 -11.93
CA PHE A 98 22.64 14.48 -12.33
C PHE A 98 23.31 13.21 -12.86
N LEU A 99 23.12 12.07 -12.20
CA LEU A 99 23.66 10.78 -12.63
C LEU A 99 23.16 10.39 -14.03
N ILE A 100 21.85 10.50 -14.27
CA ILE A 100 21.27 10.16 -15.58
C ILE A 100 21.73 11.15 -16.65
N ALA A 101 21.79 12.45 -16.36
CA ALA A 101 22.32 13.43 -17.30
C ALA A 101 23.76 13.14 -17.71
N TYR A 102 24.61 12.70 -16.78
CA TYR A 102 25.97 12.25 -17.09
C TYR A 102 25.98 11.01 -18.00
N ILE A 103 25.14 10.01 -17.75
CA ILE A 103 25.11 8.75 -18.52
C ILE A 103 24.50 8.94 -19.91
N THR A 104 23.39 9.68 -20.01
CA THR A 104 22.58 9.75 -21.23
C THR A 104 22.76 11.05 -22.02
N GLN A 105 23.60 11.96 -21.52
CA GLN A 105 23.89 13.27 -22.11
C GLN A 105 22.63 14.15 -22.27
N CYS A 106 21.62 13.95 -21.41
CA CYS A 106 20.47 14.82 -21.32
C CYS A 106 20.74 16.00 -20.37
N SER A 107 19.79 16.94 -20.27
CA SER A 107 19.92 18.04 -19.30
C SER A 107 19.71 17.53 -17.87
N TRP A 108 20.45 18.07 -16.91
CA TRP A 108 20.37 17.65 -15.49
C TRP A 108 18.97 17.77 -14.89
N TYR A 109 18.11 18.64 -15.41
CA TYR A 109 16.73 18.80 -14.94
C TYR A 109 15.72 17.86 -15.63
N THR A 110 16.13 17.09 -16.64
CA THR A 110 15.19 16.27 -17.44
C THR A 110 14.46 15.24 -16.57
N MET A 111 15.15 14.56 -15.65
CA MET A 111 14.51 13.61 -14.73
C MET A 111 13.59 14.29 -13.71
N LEU A 112 13.90 15.53 -13.29
CA LEU A 112 13.00 16.32 -12.43
C LEU A 112 11.69 16.63 -13.17
N VAL A 113 11.78 17.04 -14.44
CA VAL A 113 10.59 17.31 -15.27
C VAL A 113 9.76 16.04 -15.44
N PHE A 114 10.40 14.90 -15.76
CA PHE A 114 9.72 13.61 -15.85
C PHE A 114 8.97 13.27 -14.55
N TYR A 115 9.63 13.42 -13.40
CA TYR A 115 9.02 13.20 -12.09
C TYR A 115 7.83 14.12 -11.85
N PHE A 116 7.94 15.43 -12.12
CA PHE A 116 6.83 16.36 -11.87
C PHE A 116 5.62 16.08 -12.75
N VAL A 117 5.83 15.74 -14.03
CA VAL A 117 4.74 15.35 -14.92
C VAL A 117 4.09 14.07 -14.42
N GLU A 118 4.87 13.04 -14.06
CA GLU A 118 4.34 11.78 -13.53
C GLU A 118 3.59 11.99 -12.20
N TYR A 119 4.07 12.88 -11.33
CA TYR A 119 3.41 13.24 -10.08
C TYR A 119 2.03 13.91 -10.33
N ILE A 120 1.93 14.78 -11.34
CA ILE A 120 0.65 15.35 -11.77
C ILE A 120 -0.27 14.26 -12.33
N LEU A 121 0.24 13.35 -13.16
CA LEU A 121 -0.54 12.25 -13.72
C LEU A 121 -1.07 11.32 -12.61
N PHE A 122 -0.24 10.97 -11.63
CA PHE A 122 -0.65 10.20 -10.45
C PHE A 122 -1.76 10.91 -9.67
N TYR A 123 -1.59 12.20 -9.39
CA TYR A 123 -2.60 12.98 -8.68
C TYR A 123 -3.94 12.99 -9.44
N LEU A 124 -3.91 13.26 -10.75
CA LEU A 124 -5.11 13.29 -11.58
C LEU A 124 -5.77 11.92 -11.68
N TRP A 125 -4.97 10.86 -11.81
CA TRP A 125 -5.44 9.48 -11.79
C TRP A 125 -6.17 9.17 -10.47
N HIS A 126 -5.57 9.50 -9.32
CA HIS A 126 -6.17 9.21 -8.02
C HIS A 126 -7.43 10.05 -7.78
N TRP A 127 -7.40 11.34 -8.13
CA TRP A 127 -8.60 12.19 -8.13
C TRP A 127 -9.71 11.59 -9.00
N GLN A 128 -9.38 11.15 -10.21
CA GLN A 128 -10.31 10.50 -11.12
C GLN A 128 -10.81 9.17 -10.57
N ALA A 129 -10.02 8.39 -9.84
CA ALA A 129 -10.46 7.15 -9.21
C ALA A 129 -11.52 7.38 -8.12
N HIS A 130 -11.61 8.60 -7.56
CA HIS A 130 -12.65 9.00 -6.62
C HIS A 130 -13.86 9.70 -7.25
N HIS A 131 -13.80 9.97 -8.55
CA HIS A 131 -14.83 10.68 -9.28
C HIS A 131 -15.41 9.81 -10.39
N ARG A 132 -16.73 9.72 -10.44
CA ARG A 132 -17.43 9.05 -11.52
C ARG A 132 -17.52 9.98 -12.74
N ILE A 133 -16.60 9.81 -13.69
CA ILE A 133 -16.46 10.61 -14.90
C ILE A 133 -16.93 9.79 -16.09
N TRP A 134 -18.19 9.98 -16.48
CA TRP A 134 -18.89 9.13 -17.44
C TRP A 134 -18.30 9.12 -18.87
N TRP A 135 -17.59 10.17 -19.28
CA TRP A 135 -17.02 10.28 -20.63
C TRP A 135 -15.67 9.57 -20.79
N ILE A 136 -15.09 9.04 -19.71
CA ILE A 136 -13.84 8.28 -19.73
C ILE A 136 -14.16 6.77 -19.73
N PRO A 137 -13.88 6.02 -20.81
CA PRO A 137 -14.43 4.68 -21.04
C PRO A 137 -14.01 3.59 -20.03
N PHE A 138 -13.00 3.83 -19.19
CA PHE A 138 -12.50 2.92 -18.16
C PHE A 138 -12.62 3.48 -16.72
N ASN A 139 -13.17 4.68 -16.56
CA ASN A 139 -13.27 5.33 -15.26
C ASN A 139 -14.15 4.54 -14.28
N GLU A 140 -15.26 3.96 -14.75
CA GLU A 140 -16.19 3.21 -13.89
C GLU A 140 -15.49 2.03 -13.21
N GLY A 141 -14.63 1.31 -13.95
CA GLY A 141 -13.85 0.18 -13.41
C GLY A 141 -12.85 0.65 -12.35
N CYS A 142 -12.08 1.69 -12.65
CA CYS A 142 -11.14 2.29 -11.71
C CYS A 142 -11.85 2.80 -10.45
N TYR A 143 -12.97 3.51 -10.63
CA TYR A 143 -13.77 4.06 -9.54
C TYR A 143 -14.34 2.96 -8.65
N LYS A 144 -14.90 1.90 -9.24
CA LYS A 144 -15.43 0.76 -8.48
C LYS A 144 -14.31 0.06 -7.69
N LYS A 145 -13.18 -0.24 -8.34
CA LYS A 145 -12.05 -0.93 -7.70
C LYS A 145 -11.39 -0.11 -6.61
N HIS A 146 -11.24 1.18 -6.84
CA HIS A 146 -10.68 2.06 -5.83
C HIS A 146 -11.66 2.25 -4.65
N LYS A 147 -12.97 2.32 -4.90
CA LYS A 147 -13.98 2.29 -3.82
C LYS A 147 -14.03 0.97 -3.05
N GLU A 148 -13.85 -0.17 -3.72
CA GLU A 148 -13.70 -1.48 -3.07
C GLU A 148 -12.55 -1.44 -2.05
N HIS A 149 -11.40 -0.86 -2.43
CA HIS A 149 -10.28 -0.63 -1.52
C HIS A 149 -10.67 0.20 -0.28
N HIS A 150 -11.38 1.32 -0.47
CA HIS A 150 -11.80 2.23 0.61
C HIS A 150 -12.91 1.69 1.52
N TRP A 151 -13.87 0.93 0.99
CA TRP A 151 -15.10 0.59 1.72
C TRP A 151 -15.27 -0.89 2.04
N GLU A 152 -14.59 -1.76 1.30
CA GLU A 152 -14.69 -3.22 1.48
C GLU A 152 -13.41 -3.78 2.08
N ILE A 153 -12.24 -3.40 1.55
CA ILE A 153 -10.95 -3.95 1.98
C ILE A 153 -10.43 -3.24 3.23
N TYR A 154 -10.37 -1.90 3.21
CA TYR A 154 -9.84 -1.08 4.30
C TYR A 154 -10.83 0.02 4.76
N PRO A 155 -12.09 -0.33 5.10
CA PRO A 155 -13.03 0.67 5.62
C PRO A 155 -12.46 1.37 6.85
N PRO A 156 -12.79 2.64 7.15
CA PRO A 156 -12.24 3.36 8.29
C PRO A 156 -12.34 2.67 9.64
N LYS A 157 -13.37 1.85 9.85
CA LYS A 157 -13.55 1.03 11.06
C LYS A 157 -12.52 -0.10 11.20
N ASN A 158 -12.00 -0.58 10.06
CA ASN A 158 -11.03 -1.67 9.93
C ASN A 158 -9.90 -1.21 8.99
N PHE A 159 -9.35 -0.01 9.23
CA PHE A 159 -8.37 0.61 8.33
C PHE A 159 -7.09 -0.22 8.20
N TYR A 160 -6.72 -0.95 9.25
CA TYR A 160 -5.62 -1.92 9.27
C TYR A 160 -5.97 -3.27 8.64
N GLY A 161 -7.08 -3.33 7.91
CA GLY A 161 -7.63 -4.53 7.31
C GLY A 161 -8.66 -5.23 8.20
N ILE A 162 -9.53 -5.99 7.56
CA ILE A 162 -10.39 -6.93 8.25
C ILE A 162 -9.50 -8.09 8.71
N LEU A 163 -9.25 -8.21 10.03
CA LEU A 163 -8.93 -9.50 10.66
C LEU A 163 -9.91 -10.51 10.07
N LYS A 164 -9.44 -11.38 9.16
CA LYS A 164 -10.30 -12.24 8.33
C LYS A 164 -11.46 -12.79 9.15
N HIS A 165 -12.65 -12.66 8.54
CA HIS A 165 -13.96 -13.06 9.03
C HIS A 165 -13.90 -14.20 10.09
N PRO A 166 -14.57 -14.06 11.26
CA PRO A 166 -14.61 -15.10 12.30
C PRO A 166 -15.08 -16.48 11.82
N THR A 167 -15.77 -16.55 10.69
CA THR A 167 -16.20 -17.81 10.06
C THR A 167 -15.05 -18.60 9.42
N ASP A 168 -13.93 -17.95 9.10
CA ASP A 168 -12.66 -18.62 8.76
C ASP A 168 -11.85 -18.99 10.02
N GLN A 169 -12.18 -18.43 11.19
CA GLN A 169 -11.57 -18.78 12.48
C GLN A 169 -12.19 -20.02 13.12
N THR A 170 -13.44 -20.39 12.80
CA THR A 170 -14.11 -21.56 13.41
C THR A 170 -13.47 -22.91 13.09
N ASN A 171 -12.56 -22.98 12.11
CA ASN A 171 -11.72 -24.16 11.85
C ASN A 171 -10.25 -24.02 12.30
N ARG A 172 -9.85 -22.89 12.91
CA ARG A 172 -8.52 -22.72 13.52
C ARG A 172 -8.54 -23.12 15.00
N ASN A 173 -8.86 -24.38 15.28
CA ASN A 173 -8.64 -25.01 16.58
C ASN A 173 -7.24 -25.63 16.71
N THR A 174 -6.30 -25.27 15.83
CA THR A 174 -4.91 -25.70 15.93
C THR A 174 -4.05 -24.54 16.38
N ASN A 175 -3.25 -24.81 17.41
CA ASN A 175 -2.23 -23.97 18.06
C ASN A 175 -1.21 -23.35 17.08
N SER A 176 -1.68 -22.54 16.13
CA SER A 176 -0.86 -21.86 15.12
C SER A 176 -0.48 -20.48 15.64
N THR A 177 0.41 -20.48 16.63
CA THR A 177 1.27 -19.33 16.96
C THR A 177 2.21 -18.93 15.81
N ASP A 178 2.20 -19.69 14.72
CA ASP A 178 3.01 -19.47 13.53
C ASP A 178 2.23 -18.73 12.44
N GLN A 179 1.64 -17.57 12.77
CA GLN A 179 1.47 -16.56 11.73
C GLN A 179 2.86 -16.00 11.42
N LEU A 180 3.61 -16.76 10.63
CA LEU A 180 4.86 -16.29 10.05
C LEU A 180 4.57 -14.93 9.39
N PRO A 181 5.46 -13.93 9.56
CA PRO A 181 5.29 -12.63 8.94
C PRO A 181 5.03 -12.83 7.46
N ILE A 182 3.99 -12.18 6.93
CA ILE A 182 3.66 -12.21 5.48
C ILE A 182 4.97 -11.99 4.75
N SER A 183 5.43 -13.00 4.02
CA SER A 183 6.72 -12.91 3.36
C SER A 183 6.66 -11.76 2.36
N THR A 184 7.78 -11.08 2.12
CA THR A 184 7.87 -10.05 1.07
C THR A 184 7.39 -10.59 -0.28
N TRP A 185 7.50 -11.89 -0.50
CA TRP A 185 7.03 -12.56 -1.70
C TRP A 185 5.51 -12.76 -1.75
N ASP A 186 4.86 -13.04 -0.63
CA ASP A 186 3.39 -13.09 -0.57
C ASP A 186 2.79 -11.71 -0.72
N TYR A 187 3.46 -10.70 -0.18
CA TYR A 187 3.15 -9.29 -0.37
C TYR A 187 3.20 -8.89 -1.86
N MET A 188 4.21 -9.34 -2.59
CA MET A 188 4.37 -9.09 -4.03
C MET A 188 3.40 -9.90 -4.91
N ARG A 189 3.00 -11.11 -4.48
CA ARG A 189 2.14 -12.02 -5.26
C ARG A 189 0.64 -11.78 -5.08
N HIS A 190 0.21 -11.16 -3.98
CA HIS A 190 -1.21 -11.02 -3.69
C HIS A 190 -1.89 -9.92 -4.53
N LYS A 191 -2.20 -10.20 -5.81
CA LYS A 191 -3.12 -9.38 -6.66
C LYS A 191 -2.76 -7.88 -6.84
N THR A 192 -1.53 -7.44 -6.53
CA THR A 192 -1.23 -6.02 -6.24
C THR A 192 -0.24 -5.32 -7.16
N TRP A 193 0.44 -6.00 -8.09
CA TRP A 193 1.53 -5.31 -8.81
C TRP A 193 1.11 -4.48 -10.03
N ILE A 194 0.03 -4.88 -10.70
CA ILE A 194 -0.81 -3.98 -11.48
C ILE A 194 -2.19 -4.21 -10.90
N SER A 195 -2.56 -3.42 -9.89
CA SER A 195 -3.93 -3.50 -9.44
C SER A 195 -4.83 -3.13 -10.63
N ASP A 196 -6.02 -3.74 -10.73
CA ASP A 196 -6.97 -3.46 -11.82
C ASP A 196 -7.28 -1.96 -12.00
N HIS A 197 -6.95 -1.10 -11.01
CA HIS A 197 -7.14 0.34 -11.06
C HIS A 197 -5.89 1.14 -11.50
N GLU A 198 -4.68 0.57 -11.51
CA GLU A 198 -3.44 1.25 -11.93
C GLU A 198 -3.21 1.27 -13.45
N GLY A 199 -3.95 0.46 -14.22
CA GLY A 199 -3.74 0.32 -15.66
C GLY A 199 -3.81 1.65 -16.44
N LEU A 200 -4.65 2.60 -16.00
CA LEU A 200 -4.67 3.93 -16.59
C LEU A 200 -3.38 4.70 -16.32
N LEU A 201 -2.85 4.66 -15.10
CA LEU A 201 -1.61 5.34 -14.78
C LEU A 201 -0.47 4.83 -15.66
N ILE A 202 -0.36 3.50 -15.82
CA ILE A 202 0.63 2.88 -16.72
C ILE A 202 0.47 3.38 -18.16
N LEU A 203 -0.76 3.47 -18.66
CA LEU A 203 -1.05 4.01 -20.00
C LEU A 203 -0.62 5.49 -20.11
N LEU A 204 -0.90 6.32 -19.10
CA LEU A 204 -0.51 7.72 -19.05
C LEU A 204 1.02 7.88 -19.03
N THR A 205 1.72 7.08 -18.22
CA THR A 205 3.19 7.02 -18.19
C THR A 205 3.75 6.62 -19.57
N PHE A 206 3.15 5.62 -20.22
CA PHE A 206 3.57 5.21 -21.57
C PHE A 206 3.40 6.35 -22.58
N ILE A 207 2.26 7.03 -22.58
CA ILE A 207 2.00 8.20 -23.43
C ILE A 207 3.03 9.30 -23.14
N GLN A 208 3.31 9.61 -21.87
CA GLN A 208 4.32 10.59 -21.48
C GLN A 208 5.70 10.25 -22.06
N LEU A 209 6.15 9.00 -21.95
CA LEU A 209 7.46 8.57 -22.45
C LEU A 209 7.52 8.62 -23.98
N VAL A 210 6.46 8.22 -24.68
CA VAL A 210 6.37 8.33 -26.15
C VAL A 210 6.37 9.79 -26.59
N SER A 211 5.59 10.66 -25.93
CA SER A 211 5.59 12.11 -26.20
C SER A 211 6.96 12.74 -25.96
N ALA A 212 7.66 12.35 -24.89
CA ALA A 212 9.02 12.79 -24.64
C ALA A 212 10.00 12.40 -25.76
N ARG A 213 9.83 11.21 -26.33
CA ARG A 213 10.62 10.75 -27.48
C ARG A 213 10.29 11.51 -28.76
N LEU A 214 9.00 11.71 -29.06
CA LEU A 214 8.55 12.27 -30.34
C LEU A 214 8.66 13.81 -30.41
N ILE A 215 8.35 14.51 -29.31
CA ILE A 215 8.25 15.97 -29.27
C ILE A 215 9.55 16.61 -28.78
N PHE A 216 10.15 16.05 -27.73
CA PHE A 216 11.36 16.62 -27.09
C PHE A 216 12.64 15.90 -27.52
N HIS A 217 12.53 14.94 -28.43
CA HIS A 217 13.65 14.16 -28.98
C HIS A 217 14.55 13.52 -27.93
N CYS A 218 14.01 13.18 -26.75
CA CYS A 218 14.79 12.48 -25.72
C CYS A 218 15.40 11.19 -26.28
N SER A 219 16.65 10.89 -25.89
CA SER A 219 17.32 9.65 -26.31
C SER A 219 16.64 8.42 -25.70
N TYR A 220 16.71 7.27 -26.38
CA TYR A 220 16.13 6.03 -25.86
C TYR A 220 16.70 5.63 -24.50
N SER A 221 18.00 5.89 -24.26
CA SER A 221 18.62 5.67 -22.95
C SER A 221 17.97 6.53 -21.86
N THR A 222 17.70 7.81 -22.15
CA THR A 222 16.98 8.70 -21.22
C THR A 222 15.57 8.18 -20.93
N ILE A 223 14.85 7.70 -21.95
CA ILE A 223 13.50 7.11 -21.79
C ILE A 223 13.55 5.86 -20.90
N VAL A 224 14.51 4.96 -21.13
CA VAL A 224 14.68 3.75 -20.31
C VAL A 224 15.02 4.11 -18.86
N CYS A 225 15.92 5.07 -18.64
CA CYS A 225 16.24 5.54 -17.29
C CYS A 225 15.00 6.14 -16.60
N ALA A 226 14.25 7.00 -17.28
CA ALA A 226 13.00 7.56 -16.74
C ALA A 226 12.01 6.46 -16.34
N LEU A 227 11.78 5.46 -17.21
CA LEU A 227 10.91 4.33 -16.94
C LEU A 227 11.37 3.55 -15.70
N LEU A 228 12.66 3.23 -15.58
CA LEU A 228 13.20 2.55 -14.41
C LEU A 228 13.01 3.37 -13.13
N GLY A 229 13.23 4.69 -13.20
CA GLY A 229 12.95 5.60 -12.10
C GLY A 229 11.48 5.56 -11.68
N PHE A 230 10.55 5.60 -12.63
CA PHE A 230 9.10 5.47 -12.37
C PHE A 230 8.74 4.13 -11.76
N MET A 231 9.31 3.03 -12.24
CA MET A 231 9.07 1.70 -11.66
C MET A 231 9.52 1.63 -10.19
N VAL A 232 10.69 2.20 -9.86
CA VAL A 232 11.18 2.25 -8.48
C VAL A 232 10.29 3.12 -7.60
N MET A 233 9.91 4.31 -8.07
CA MET A 233 9.04 5.23 -7.31
C MET A 233 7.63 4.67 -7.13
N GLY A 234 7.05 4.07 -8.18
CA GLY A 234 5.75 3.39 -8.13
C GLY A 234 5.78 2.21 -7.17
N PHE A 235 6.85 1.42 -7.19
CA PHE A 235 7.04 0.33 -6.22
C PHE A 235 7.10 0.84 -4.78
N ILE A 236 7.91 1.85 -4.48
CA ILE A 236 8.02 2.45 -3.13
C ILE A 236 6.67 3.06 -2.70
N GLY A 237 6.00 3.77 -3.61
CA GLY A 237 4.70 4.40 -3.37
C GLY A 237 3.62 3.38 -3.03
N ASN A 238 3.51 2.31 -3.83
CA ASN A 238 2.57 1.23 -3.57
C ASN A 238 2.94 0.47 -2.28
N TRP A 239 4.23 0.23 -2.04
CA TRP A 239 4.70 -0.39 -0.80
C TRP A 239 4.30 0.40 0.45
N LEU A 240 4.53 1.72 0.45
CA LEU A 240 4.13 2.57 1.57
C LEU A 240 2.61 2.68 1.70
N HIS A 241 1.87 2.76 0.60
CA HIS A 241 0.41 2.77 0.60
C HIS A 241 -0.17 1.58 1.36
N HIS A 242 0.30 0.36 1.06
CA HIS A 242 -0.12 -0.83 1.79
C HIS A 242 0.41 -0.86 3.23
N ALA A 243 1.65 -0.41 3.48
CA ALA A 243 2.19 -0.35 4.83
C ALA A 243 1.34 0.51 5.77
N TYR A 244 0.63 1.53 5.24
CA TYR A 244 -0.33 2.30 6.03
C TYR A 244 -1.50 1.47 6.57
N HIS A 245 -1.84 0.37 5.90
CA HIS A 245 -2.93 -0.53 6.24
C HIS A 245 -2.48 -1.78 7.01
N VAL A 246 -1.23 -1.84 7.48
CA VAL A 246 -0.71 -2.95 8.28
C VAL A 246 -0.53 -2.48 9.72
N GLU A 247 -1.22 -3.14 10.65
CA GLU A 247 -1.03 -2.96 12.10
C GLU A 247 0.34 -3.49 12.54
N ASP A 248 0.95 -2.86 13.54
CA ASP A 248 2.27 -3.19 14.07
C ASP A 248 3.37 -3.21 12.99
N HIS A 249 3.23 -2.41 11.93
CA HIS A 249 4.24 -2.34 10.88
C HIS A 249 5.54 -1.78 11.46
N TRP A 250 6.71 -2.33 11.11
CA TRP A 250 8.00 -1.91 11.69
C TRP A 250 8.34 -0.42 11.49
N LEU A 251 7.70 0.25 10.52
CA LEU A 251 7.82 1.70 10.29
C LEU A 251 7.08 2.54 11.33
N GLU A 252 6.22 1.96 12.17
CA GLU A 252 5.53 2.61 13.30
C GLU A 252 6.46 3.06 14.42
N ARG A 253 7.78 2.91 14.25
CA ARG A 253 8.76 3.57 15.11
C ARG A 253 9.15 4.97 14.62
N TYR A 254 8.66 5.40 13.45
CA TYR A 254 9.07 6.66 12.82
C TYR A 254 7.93 7.68 12.75
N LYS A 255 8.19 8.88 13.25
CA LYS A 255 7.24 10.02 13.26
C LYS A 255 6.66 10.34 11.88
N TRP A 256 7.51 10.47 10.84
CA TRP A 256 7.05 10.75 9.47
C TRP A 256 6.04 9.73 8.95
N PHE A 257 6.17 8.47 9.35
CA PHE A 257 5.29 7.40 8.87
C PHE A 257 3.92 7.51 9.53
N HIS A 258 3.86 7.84 10.82
CA HIS A 258 2.59 8.15 11.49
C HIS A 258 1.91 9.36 10.86
N GLU A 259 2.65 10.42 10.55
CA GLU A 259 2.09 11.62 9.92
C GLU A 259 1.48 11.31 8.54
N LEU A 260 2.20 10.56 7.68
CA LEU A 260 1.67 10.18 6.37
C LEU A 260 0.50 9.20 6.48
N ARG A 261 0.60 8.19 7.37
CA ARG A 261 -0.49 7.25 7.63
C ARG A 261 -1.73 7.96 8.16
N ALA A 262 -1.57 8.96 9.03
CA ALA A 262 -2.66 9.78 9.55
C ALA A 262 -3.39 10.54 8.43
N LEU A 263 -2.63 11.14 7.51
CA LEU A 263 -3.20 11.82 6.34
C LEU A 263 -3.92 10.85 5.39
N HIS A 264 -3.36 9.65 5.20
CA HIS A 264 -3.99 8.59 4.41
C HIS A 264 -5.23 8.01 5.11
N TYR A 265 -5.24 7.91 6.44
CA TYR A 265 -6.43 7.56 7.19
C TYR A 265 -7.54 8.60 7.02
N ILE A 266 -7.19 9.89 7.10
CA ILE A 266 -8.13 10.98 6.84
C ILE A 266 -8.71 10.86 5.42
N HIS A 267 -7.87 10.56 4.42
CA HIS A 267 -8.32 10.27 3.05
C HIS A 267 -9.39 9.16 3.01
N HIS A 268 -9.22 8.08 3.77
CA HIS A 268 -10.24 7.02 3.89
C HIS A 268 -11.53 7.45 4.60
N LEU A 269 -11.52 8.56 5.37
CA LEU A 269 -12.71 9.04 6.06
C LEU A 269 -13.71 9.75 5.12
N GLY A 270 -14.99 9.44 5.30
CA GLY A 270 -16.08 10.20 4.70
C GLY A 270 -16.23 9.97 3.20
N THR A 271 -15.86 10.96 2.37
CA THR A 271 -16.07 10.90 0.90
C THR A 271 -14.87 10.41 0.12
N ALA A 272 -13.68 10.37 0.75
CA ALA A 272 -12.39 10.12 0.10
C ALA A 272 -12.02 11.07 -1.06
N LYS A 273 -12.62 12.26 -1.10
CA LYS A 273 -12.37 13.28 -2.14
C LYS A 273 -11.39 14.38 -1.72
N HIS A 274 -10.29 14.00 -1.09
CA HIS A 274 -9.28 14.90 -0.54
C HIS A 274 -7.99 14.10 -0.27
N ASN A 275 -6.85 14.75 -0.05
CA ASN A 275 -5.57 14.07 0.26
C ASN A 275 -5.24 12.92 -0.73
N TYR A 276 -5.22 13.21 -2.03
CA TYR A 276 -4.91 12.24 -3.09
C TYR A 276 -3.42 11.86 -3.14
N GLY A 277 -2.53 12.67 -2.59
CA GLY A 277 -1.14 12.27 -2.39
C GLY A 277 -1.02 11.10 -1.42
N VAL A 278 -0.13 10.16 -1.71
CA VAL A 278 0.22 9.05 -0.78
C VAL A 278 1.49 9.37 0.02
N LEU A 279 2.48 9.97 -0.67
CA LEU A 279 3.77 10.37 -0.08
C LEU A 279 4.01 11.87 -0.13
N ASN A 280 3.46 12.52 -1.16
CA ASN A 280 3.68 13.93 -1.42
C ASN A 280 2.32 14.63 -1.53
N MET A 281 2.02 15.49 -0.54
CA MET A 281 0.77 16.24 -0.43
C MET A 281 0.86 17.64 -1.05
N THR A 282 1.94 17.95 -1.76
CA THR A 282 2.18 19.29 -2.32
C THR A 282 1.10 19.67 -3.32
N LEU A 283 0.70 18.76 -4.22
CA LEU A 283 -0.38 19.00 -5.16
C LEU A 283 -1.74 19.13 -4.47
N ASP A 284 -2.00 18.37 -3.41
CA ASP A 284 -3.22 18.55 -2.62
C ASP A 284 -3.32 19.94 -2.02
N ARG A 285 -2.20 20.46 -1.52
CA ARG A 285 -2.15 21.82 -0.96
C ARG A 285 -2.32 22.87 -2.04
N PHE A 286 -1.71 22.69 -3.21
CA PHE A 286 -1.80 23.63 -4.33
C PHE A 286 -3.22 23.66 -4.94
N LEU A 287 -3.86 22.50 -5.05
CA LEU A 287 -5.19 22.34 -5.68
C LEU A 287 -6.35 22.42 -4.68
N GLY A 288 -6.06 22.65 -3.40
CA GLY A 288 -7.06 22.84 -2.35
C GLY A 288 -7.81 21.57 -1.93
N SER A 289 -7.29 20.38 -2.25
CA SER A 289 -7.82 19.10 -1.77
C SER A 289 -7.17 18.61 -0.47
N PHE A 290 -6.22 19.36 0.09
CA PHE A 290 -5.57 19.00 1.35
C PHE A 290 -6.45 19.33 2.56
N THR A 291 -6.64 18.37 3.47
CA THR A 291 -7.40 18.55 4.71
C THR A 291 -6.84 17.71 5.86
N PHE A 292 -6.95 18.26 7.06
CA PHE A 292 -6.64 17.58 8.32
C PHE A 292 -7.88 16.99 9.00
N THR A 293 -9.06 17.23 8.46
CA THR A 293 -10.32 16.79 9.05
C THR A 293 -11.08 15.88 8.09
N GLY A 294 -11.39 14.66 8.54
CA GLY A 294 -12.34 13.81 7.84
C GLY A 294 -13.74 14.41 7.92
N THR A 295 -14.35 14.73 6.78
CA THR A 295 -15.73 15.23 6.75
C THR A 295 -16.66 14.06 7.08
N LYS A 296 -17.18 14.00 8.32
CA LYS A 296 -18.29 13.07 8.64
C LYS A 296 -19.51 13.53 7.87
N ASN A 297 -19.91 12.77 6.85
CA ASN A 297 -21.16 13.00 6.14
C ASN A 297 -22.32 12.75 7.10
N ASN A 298 -22.81 13.79 7.79
CA ASN A 298 -23.95 13.73 8.71
C ASN A 298 -25.31 13.61 7.99
N LYS A 299 -25.34 13.08 6.76
CA LYS A 299 -26.62 12.78 6.11
C LYS A 299 -27.15 11.46 6.68
N LYS A 300 -27.99 11.58 7.71
CA LYS A 300 -28.96 10.55 8.07
C LYS A 300 -29.81 10.27 6.81
N HIS A 301 -29.58 9.13 6.18
CA HIS A 301 -30.50 8.54 5.23
C HIS A 301 -31.53 7.71 5.98
#